data_AF-A4FYN4-F1
#
_entry.id   AF-A4FYN4-F1
#
_cell.length_a   1.000
_cell.length_b   1.000
_cell.length_c   1.000
_cell.angle_alpha   90.00
_cell.angle_beta   90.00
_cell.angle_gamma   90.00
#
_symmetry.space_group_name_H-M   'P 1'
#
loop_
_entity.id
_entity.type
_entity.pdbx_description
1 polymer ?
#
loop_
_entity_poly.entity_id
_entity_poly.type
_entity_poly.pdbx_seq_one_letter_code
_entity_poly.pdbx_strand_id
1 'polypeptide(L)'
;MIGVSKMYSEIIDLSGIKNFEIVNPYKTSCNCEYLLISKGYFDRVHKLNPNSKIIEINSATFLDMIESLEKLKNENIGDNDSINKSIEKLKKLDFRIKNDNSEFVKNFRYNIESNSKFVKKIIDDLGFEHKTGRTIKIIPDYNLNEDLDLNDIIILKTHNYGLKLVERIENRYMSILNSLNNINLKKT
;
A
#
# COMPACT_ATOMS: atom_id res chain seq x y z
N MET A 1 7.85 -20.90 -13.99
CA MET A 1 6.48 -20.80 -13.40
C MET A 1 6.51 -19.75 -12.29
N ILE A 2 5.50 -18.87 -12.22
CA ILE A 2 5.45 -17.74 -11.27
C ILE A 2 4.54 -18.10 -10.09
N GLY A 3 5.08 -18.12 -8.88
CA GLY A 3 4.29 -18.24 -7.65
C GLY A 3 3.94 -16.86 -7.10
N VAL A 4 2.67 -16.65 -6.73
CA VAL A 4 2.20 -15.38 -6.16
C VAL A 4 1.54 -15.62 -4.81
N SER A 5 1.90 -14.82 -3.82
CA SER A 5 1.23 -14.87 -2.53
C SER A 5 -0.23 -14.44 -2.65
N LYS A 6 -1.15 -15.14 -1.99
CA LYS A 6 -2.61 -14.90 -2.08
C LYS A 6 -3.01 -13.44 -1.93
N MET A 7 -2.37 -12.69 -1.04
CA MET A 7 -2.67 -11.27 -0.79
C MET A 7 -2.41 -10.38 -2.03
N TYR A 8 -1.50 -10.79 -2.91
CA TYR A 8 -1.08 -10.06 -4.08
C TYR A 8 -1.63 -10.63 -5.38
N SER A 9 -2.66 -11.49 -5.35
CA SER A 9 -3.19 -12.14 -6.55
C SER A 9 -3.62 -11.15 -7.65
N GLU A 10 -4.14 -9.97 -7.30
CA GLU A 10 -4.52 -8.95 -8.29
C GLU A 10 -3.31 -8.44 -9.11
N ILE A 11 -2.06 -8.61 -8.62
CA ILE A 11 -0.88 -8.23 -9.41
C ILE A 11 -0.82 -9.00 -10.73
N ILE A 12 -1.35 -10.22 -10.78
CA ILE A 12 -1.43 -11.05 -11.98
C ILE A 12 -2.28 -10.35 -13.04
N ASP A 13 -3.48 -9.91 -12.65
CA ASP A 13 -4.41 -9.23 -13.54
C ASP A 13 -3.82 -7.89 -14.01
N LEU A 14 -3.20 -7.14 -13.10
CA LEU A 14 -2.58 -5.85 -13.42
C LEU A 14 -1.39 -5.97 -14.37
N SER A 15 -0.67 -7.10 -14.33
CA SER A 15 0.52 -7.35 -15.14
C SER A 15 0.28 -8.26 -16.35
N GLY A 16 -0.93 -8.80 -16.54
CA GLY A 16 -1.24 -9.70 -17.66
C GLY A 16 -0.50 -11.05 -17.61
N ILE A 17 -0.08 -11.50 -16.42
CA ILE A 17 0.58 -12.81 -16.25
C ILE A 17 -0.44 -13.93 -16.46
N LYS A 18 -0.13 -14.91 -17.31
CA LYS A 18 -1.02 -16.05 -17.61
C LYS A 18 -0.65 -17.33 -16.88
N ASN A 19 0.64 -17.63 -16.74
CA ASN A 19 1.13 -18.87 -16.14
C ASN A 19 1.62 -18.63 -14.71
N PHE A 20 0.70 -18.76 -13.76
CA PHE A 20 0.98 -18.54 -12.34
C PHE A 20 0.27 -19.54 -11.43
N GLU A 21 0.75 -19.64 -10.20
CA GLU A 21 0.10 -20.38 -9.13
C GLU A 21 -0.01 -19.49 -7.89
N ILE A 22 -1.14 -19.59 -7.17
CA ILE A 22 -1.27 -18.98 -5.84
C ILE A 22 -0.60 -19.88 -4.81
N VAL A 23 0.45 -19.38 -4.17
CA VAL A 23 1.29 -20.14 -3.24
C VAL A 23 1.41 -19.45 -1.88
N ASN A 24 1.93 -20.18 -0.89
CA ASN A 24 2.24 -19.65 0.45
C ASN A 24 3.73 -19.85 0.79
N PRO A 25 4.62 -19.02 0.21
CA PRO A 25 6.06 -19.22 0.30
C PRO A 25 6.63 -18.79 1.66
N TYR A 26 5.79 -18.28 2.56
CA TYR A 26 6.16 -17.85 3.91
C TYR A 26 6.25 -19.01 4.91
N LYS A 27 5.63 -20.16 4.61
CA LYS A 27 5.55 -21.32 5.52
C LYS A 27 6.21 -22.56 4.94
N THR A 28 6.18 -22.73 3.63
CA THR A 28 6.66 -23.93 2.93
C THR A 28 7.48 -23.52 1.72
N SER A 29 8.40 -24.38 1.30
CA SER A 29 9.08 -24.25 0.01
C SER A 29 8.07 -24.41 -1.14
N CYS A 30 8.29 -23.70 -2.22
CA CYS A 30 7.49 -23.69 -3.44
C CYS A 30 8.42 -23.91 -4.62
N ASN A 31 8.03 -24.80 -5.54
CA ASN A 31 8.81 -25.06 -6.74
C ASN A 31 8.45 -24.03 -7.83
N CYS A 32 8.88 -22.78 -7.63
CA CYS A 32 8.63 -21.68 -8.55
C CYS A 32 9.94 -21.02 -8.96
N GLU A 33 10.01 -20.57 -10.20
CA GLU A 33 11.16 -19.83 -10.73
C GLU A 33 11.17 -18.41 -10.18
N TYR A 34 10.00 -17.78 -10.16
CA TYR A 34 9.78 -16.46 -9.56
C TYR A 34 8.77 -16.54 -8.43
N LEU A 35 8.97 -15.77 -7.38
CA LEU A 35 8.04 -15.59 -6.28
C LEU A 35 7.68 -14.11 -6.10
N LEU A 36 6.40 -13.77 -6.30
CA LEU A 36 5.86 -12.43 -6.05
C LEU A 36 5.25 -12.38 -4.64
N ILE A 37 5.89 -11.64 -3.74
CA ILE A 37 5.56 -11.63 -2.30
C ILE A 37 5.41 -10.21 -1.77
N SER A 38 4.84 -10.07 -0.58
CA SER A 38 4.80 -8.79 0.14
C SER A 38 6.23 -8.27 0.41
N LYS A 39 6.44 -6.96 0.30
CA LYS A 39 7.68 -6.31 0.73
C LYS A 39 7.97 -6.53 2.23
N GLY A 40 9.24 -6.77 2.55
CA GLY A 40 9.74 -7.03 3.91
C GLY A 40 9.83 -8.51 4.28
N TYR A 41 9.62 -9.43 3.33
CA TYR A 41 9.61 -10.87 3.56
C TYR A 41 10.70 -11.63 2.79
N PHE A 42 11.58 -10.92 2.07
CA PHE A 42 12.66 -11.51 1.28
C PHE A 42 13.44 -12.59 2.05
N ASP A 43 14.07 -12.25 3.19
CA ASP A 43 14.95 -13.18 3.91
C ASP A 43 14.24 -14.46 4.33
N ARG A 44 13.02 -14.32 4.85
CA ARG A 44 12.19 -15.45 5.28
C ARG A 44 11.84 -16.36 4.11
N VAL A 45 11.42 -15.78 2.99
CA VAL A 45 11.03 -16.54 1.79
C VAL A 45 12.24 -17.16 1.11
N HIS A 46 13.36 -16.44 1.04
CA HIS A 46 14.61 -16.92 0.44
C HIS A 46 15.18 -18.10 1.20
N LYS A 47 15.14 -18.08 2.53
CA LYS A 47 15.56 -19.21 3.36
C LYS A 47 14.81 -20.51 3.02
N LEU A 48 13.52 -20.41 2.69
CA LEU A 48 12.68 -21.56 2.31
C LEU A 48 12.76 -21.89 0.82
N ASN A 49 13.18 -20.93 -0.01
CA ASN A 49 13.14 -21.00 -1.48
C ASN A 49 14.45 -20.44 -2.07
N PRO A 50 15.62 -21.05 -1.78
CA PRO A 50 16.92 -20.49 -2.17
C PRO A 50 17.12 -20.45 -3.70
N ASN A 51 16.40 -21.31 -4.42
CA ASN A 51 16.49 -21.44 -5.87
C ASN A 51 15.51 -20.54 -6.64
N SER A 52 14.62 -19.82 -5.94
CA SER A 52 13.64 -18.94 -6.56
C SER A 52 14.14 -17.51 -6.62
N LYS A 53 13.85 -16.81 -7.73
CA LYS A 53 14.03 -15.36 -7.83
C LYS A 53 12.86 -14.65 -7.14
N ILE A 54 13.15 -13.93 -6.06
CA ILE A 54 12.11 -13.28 -5.26
C ILE A 54 11.94 -11.83 -5.68
N ILE A 55 10.70 -11.45 -5.96
CA ILE A 55 10.29 -10.08 -6.27
C ILE A 55 9.30 -9.62 -5.21
N GLU A 56 9.75 -8.70 -4.38
CA GLU A 56 8.89 -8.02 -3.42
C GLU A 56 8.00 -6.99 -4.12
N ILE A 57 6.70 -7.12 -3.94
CA ILE A 57 5.67 -6.21 -4.42
C ILE A 57 5.32 -5.23 -3.29
N ASN A 58 5.39 -3.94 -3.61
CA ASN A 58 4.96 -2.86 -2.74
C ASN A 58 3.60 -2.34 -3.18
N SER A 59 2.78 -1.96 -2.21
CA SER A 59 1.43 -1.48 -2.46
C SER A 59 0.95 -0.58 -1.33
N ALA A 60 1.83 0.20 -0.70
CA ALA A 60 1.41 1.17 0.32
C ALA A 60 0.66 2.33 -0.32
N THR A 61 1.27 2.92 -1.36
CA THR A 61 0.74 4.01 -2.19
C THR A 61 0.50 3.56 -3.64
N PHE A 62 -0.13 4.40 -4.45
CA PHE A 62 -0.23 4.16 -5.89
C PHE A 62 1.13 4.15 -6.57
N LEU A 63 2.03 5.07 -6.17
CA LEU A 63 3.40 5.11 -6.67
C LEU A 63 4.14 3.80 -6.40
N ASP A 64 3.98 3.23 -5.20
CA ASP A 64 4.59 1.94 -4.85
C ASP A 64 4.10 0.77 -5.72
N MET A 65 2.81 0.78 -6.07
CA MET A 65 2.24 -0.22 -6.98
C MET A 65 2.78 -0.03 -8.40
N ILE A 66 2.86 1.22 -8.86
CA ILE A 66 3.42 1.56 -10.18
C ILE A 66 4.89 1.11 -10.26
N GLU A 67 5.70 1.40 -9.25
CA GLU A 67 7.10 0.93 -9.16
C GLU A 67 7.20 -0.60 -9.19
N SER A 68 6.27 -1.29 -8.53
CA SER A 68 6.22 -2.75 -8.56
C SER A 68 5.90 -3.30 -9.94
N LEU A 69 4.95 -2.68 -10.65
CA LEU A 69 4.62 -3.03 -12.03
C LEU A 69 5.78 -2.74 -13.01
N GLU A 70 6.45 -1.59 -12.85
CA GLU A 70 7.66 -1.25 -13.62
C GLU A 70 8.78 -2.26 -13.38
N LYS A 71 8.95 -2.73 -12.13
CA LYS A 71 9.91 -3.79 -11.82
C LYS A 71 9.57 -5.10 -12.53
N LEU A 72 8.30 -5.50 -12.57
CA LEU A 72 7.88 -6.69 -13.33
C LEU A 72 8.17 -6.53 -14.83
N LYS A 73 7.89 -5.34 -15.39
CA LYS A 73 8.20 -5.00 -16.78
C LYS A 73 9.69 -5.16 -17.09
N ASN A 74 10.56 -4.60 -16.25
CA ASN A 74 12.01 -4.66 -16.42
C ASN A 74 12.58 -6.08 -16.30
N GLU A 75 11.88 -6.95 -15.58
CA GLU A 75 12.21 -8.37 -15.41
C GLU A 75 11.61 -9.26 -16.52
N ASN A 76 10.94 -8.67 -17.51
CA ASN A 76 10.17 -9.37 -18.56
C ASN A 76 9.11 -10.31 -17.99
N ILE A 77 8.48 -9.90 -16.87
CA ILE A 77 7.41 -10.65 -16.21
C ILE A 77 6.07 -9.97 -16.48
N GLY A 78 5.20 -10.69 -17.19
CA GLY A 78 3.89 -10.19 -17.59
C GLY A 78 3.88 -9.62 -19.01
N ASP A 79 2.78 -8.99 -19.35
CA ASP A 79 2.53 -8.37 -20.65
C ASP A 79 2.72 -6.85 -20.55
N ASN A 80 3.65 -6.30 -21.35
CA ASN A 80 4.01 -4.89 -21.29
C ASN A 80 2.83 -3.96 -21.56
N ASP A 81 1.93 -4.33 -22.48
CA ASP A 81 0.74 -3.52 -22.79
C ASP A 81 -0.25 -3.50 -21.62
N SER A 82 -0.46 -4.65 -20.99
CA SER A 82 -1.28 -4.77 -19.78
C SER A 82 -0.70 -3.97 -18.62
N ILE A 83 0.61 -4.06 -18.39
CA ILE A 83 1.32 -3.29 -17.37
C ILE A 83 1.17 -1.79 -17.63
N ASN A 84 1.44 -1.31 -18.85
CA ASN A 84 1.34 0.10 -19.19
C ASN A 84 -0.09 0.63 -19.02
N LYS A 85 -1.10 -0.15 -19.44
CA LYS A 85 -2.52 0.20 -19.22
C LYS A 85 -2.86 0.29 -17.73
N SER A 86 -2.35 -0.63 -16.91
CA SER A 86 -2.56 -0.62 -15.46
C SER A 86 -1.88 0.57 -14.79
N ILE A 87 -0.65 0.90 -15.18
CA ILE A 87 0.08 2.08 -14.68
C ILE A 87 -0.70 3.35 -14.99
N GLU A 88 -1.21 3.52 -16.21
CA GLU A 88 -1.99 4.70 -16.58
C GLU A 88 -3.30 4.80 -15.79
N LYS A 89 -3.96 3.68 -15.50
CA LYS A 89 -5.13 3.67 -14.60
C LYS A 89 -4.77 4.10 -13.18
N LEU A 90 -3.67 3.58 -12.62
CA LEU A 90 -3.21 3.92 -11.27
C LEU A 90 -2.83 5.40 -11.16
N LYS A 91 -2.14 5.96 -12.16
CA LYS A 91 -1.82 7.40 -12.21
C LYS A 91 -3.08 8.27 -12.21
N LYS A 92 -4.10 7.89 -12.99
CA LYS A 92 -5.39 8.61 -13.02
C LYS A 92 -6.11 8.57 -11.69
N LEU A 93 -6.11 7.42 -11.00
CA LEU A 93 -6.70 7.27 -9.68
C LEU A 93 -5.97 8.11 -8.63
N ASP A 94 -4.64 8.04 -8.61
CA ASP A 94 -3.79 8.82 -7.72
C ASP A 94 -4.03 10.33 -7.90
N PHE A 95 -3.97 10.80 -9.14
CA PHE A 95 -4.22 12.20 -9.49
C PHE A 95 -5.61 12.65 -9.04
N ARG A 96 -6.66 11.87 -9.34
CA ARG A 96 -8.04 12.20 -8.97
C ARG A 96 -8.17 12.38 -7.45
N ILE A 97 -7.73 11.39 -6.66
CA ILE A 97 -7.87 11.44 -5.20
C ILE A 97 -7.12 12.65 -4.62
N LYS A 98 -5.89 12.89 -5.06
CA LYS A 98 -5.09 14.02 -4.58
C LYS A 98 -5.68 15.36 -5.00
N ASN A 99 -6.15 15.48 -6.25
CA ASN A 99 -6.74 16.70 -6.77
C ASN A 99 -8.05 17.04 -6.04
N ASP A 100 -8.95 16.08 -5.89
CA ASP A 100 -10.26 16.26 -5.25
C ASP A 100 -10.15 16.66 -3.77
N ASN A 101 -9.03 16.32 -3.13
CA ASN A 101 -8.77 16.63 -1.71
C ASN A 101 -7.69 17.71 -1.51
N SER A 102 -7.18 18.31 -2.58
CA SER A 102 -6.01 19.19 -2.53
C SER A 102 -6.21 20.40 -1.61
N GLU A 103 -7.39 21.03 -1.66
CA GLU A 103 -7.72 22.18 -0.82
C GLU A 103 -7.80 21.80 0.67
N PHE A 104 -8.39 20.64 0.97
CA PHE A 104 -8.47 20.12 2.32
C PHE A 104 -7.07 19.83 2.88
N VAL A 105 -6.23 19.13 2.12
CA VAL A 105 -4.87 18.77 2.52
C VAL A 105 -4.03 20.02 2.81
N LYS A 106 -4.03 21.01 1.90
CA LYS A 106 -3.28 22.26 2.06
C LYS A 106 -3.71 23.04 3.30
N ASN A 107 -5.01 23.15 3.52
CA ASN A 107 -5.58 23.96 4.61
C ASN A 107 -5.71 23.23 5.94
N PHE A 108 -5.34 21.95 6.02
CA PHE A 108 -5.47 21.17 7.24
C PHE A 108 -4.63 21.79 8.38
N ARG A 109 -5.24 22.13 9.51
CA ARG A 109 -4.61 23.05 10.49
C ARG A 109 -3.63 22.39 11.46
N TYR A 110 -3.63 21.07 11.55
CA TYR A 110 -2.89 20.33 12.58
C TYR A 110 -1.66 19.64 11.98
N ASN A 111 -0.66 19.43 12.83
CA ASN A 111 0.43 18.52 12.50
C ASN A 111 -0.09 17.08 12.48
N ILE A 112 0.48 16.23 11.63
CA ILE A 112 0.12 14.81 11.55
C ILE A 112 1.39 14.00 11.77
N GLU A 113 1.36 13.09 12.73
CA GLU A 113 2.50 12.23 13.03
C GLU A 113 2.13 10.75 13.05
N SER A 114 3.08 9.92 12.67
CA SER A 114 3.00 8.47 12.86
C SER A 114 4.36 7.89 13.22
N ASN A 115 4.36 6.89 14.10
CA ASN A 115 5.54 6.07 14.37
C ASN A 115 5.75 4.98 13.29
N SER A 116 4.76 4.75 12.41
CA SER A 116 4.86 3.77 11.33
C SER A 116 5.41 4.41 10.06
N LYS A 117 6.53 3.90 9.55
CA LYS A 117 7.09 4.30 8.24
C LYS A 117 6.07 4.13 7.11
N PHE A 118 5.22 3.10 7.21
CA PHE A 118 4.15 2.83 6.25
C PHE A 118 3.11 3.95 6.23
N VAL A 119 2.62 4.36 7.41
CA VAL A 119 1.61 5.43 7.50
C VAL A 119 2.21 6.79 7.14
N LYS A 120 3.43 7.08 7.58
CA LYS A 120 4.19 8.29 7.17
C LYS A 120 4.24 8.43 5.66
N LYS A 121 4.62 7.35 4.96
CA LYS A 121 4.68 7.35 3.50
C LYS A 121 3.34 7.71 2.85
N ILE A 122 2.21 7.25 3.40
CA ILE A 122 0.88 7.58 2.86
C ILE A 122 0.53 9.05 3.13
N ILE A 123 0.83 9.56 4.32
CA ILE A 123 0.61 10.97 4.69
C ILE A 123 1.42 11.89 3.77
N ASP A 124 2.71 11.56 3.57
CA ASP A 124 3.60 12.31 2.69
C ASP A 124 3.13 12.26 1.24
N ASP A 125 2.71 11.08 0.76
CA ASP A 125 2.21 10.91 -0.61
C ASP A 125 0.90 11.68 -0.87
N LEU A 126 0.01 11.78 0.13
CA LEU A 126 -1.18 12.63 0.08
C LEU A 126 -0.87 14.13 0.04
N GLY A 127 0.36 14.53 0.38
CA GLY A 127 0.82 15.92 0.33
C GLY A 127 0.56 16.73 1.60
N PHE A 128 0.37 16.09 2.75
CA PHE A 128 0.30 16.81 4.01
C PHE A 128 1.68 17.35 4.41
N GLU A 129 1.74 18.66 4.62
CA GLU A 129 2.96 19.32 5.08
C GLU A 129 3.09 19.28 6.60
N HIS A 130 4.34 19.33 7.09
CA HIS A 130 4.60 19.46 8.52
C HIS A 130 4.16 20.84 9.02
N LYS A 131 3.44 20.87 10.15
CA LYS A 131 2.93 22.10 10.76
C LYS A 131 3.34 22.18 12.22
N THR A 132 3.38 23.39 12.76
CA THR A 132 3.59 23.62 14.19
C THR A 132 2.25 23.65 14.93
N GLY A 133 2.21 23.16 16.16
CA GLY A 133 1.01 23.19 17.02
C GLY A 133 0.50 21.81 17.42
N ARG A 134 -0.83 21.67 17.57
CA ARG A 134 -1.46 20.41 17.97
C ARG A 134 -1.16 19.31 16.94
N THR A 135 -0.73 18.16 17.43
CA THR A 135 -0.42 16.97 16.63
C THR A 135 -1.55 15.95 16.72
N ILE A 136 -1.99 15.45 15.57
CA ILE A 136 -2.86 14.29 15.45
C ILE A 136 -2.00 13.08 15.13
N LYS A 137 -2.15 12.02 15.91
CA LYS A 137 -1.36 10.81 15.73
C LYS A 137 -2.15 9.80 14.90
N ILE A 138 -1.56 9.28 13.84
CA ILE A 138 -2.12 8.19 13.05
C ILE A 138 -1.30 6.94 13.31
N ILE A 139 -1.93 5.85 13.74
CA ILE A 139 -1.26 4.56 13.96
C ILE A 139 -1.95 3.45 13.15
N PRO A 140 -1.21 2.45 12.69
CA PRO A 140 -1.83 1.26 12.12
C PRO A 140 -2.54 0.43 13.20
N ASP A 141 -3.56 -0.34 12.82
CA ASP A 141 -4.31 -1.25 13.68
C ASP A 141 -3.46 -2.30 14.42
N TYR A 142 -2.34 -2.75 13.83
CA TYR A 142 -1.41 -3.66 14.49
C TYR A 142 -0.51 -3.00 15.56
N ASN A 143 -0.59 -1.67 15.73
CA ASN A 143 0.12 -0.91 16.77
C ASN A 143 -0.78 -0.51 17.95
N LEU A 144 -1.98 -1.08 18.04
CA LEU A 144 -2.88 -0.85 19.16
C LEU A 144 -2.32 -1.50 20.43
N ASN A 145 -2.00 -0.66 21.41
CA ASN A 145 -1.70 -1.06 22.78
C ASN A 145 -2.84 -0.58 23.69
N GLU A 146 -3.13 -1.33 24.76
CA GLU A 146 -4.26 -1.07 25.68
C GLU A 146 -4.17 0.30 26.39
N ASP A 147 -2.98 0.88 26.51
CA ASP A 147 -2.71 2.12 27.26
C ASP A 147 -2.74 3.42 26.42
N LEU A 148 -3.25 3.38 25.19
CA LEU A 148 -3.27 4.56 24.32
C LEU A 148 -4.47 5.46 24.62
N ASP A 149 -4.21 6.72 25.01
CA ASP A 149 -5.24 7.76 25.08
C ASP A 149 -5.82 8.03 23.67
N LEU A 150 -7.05 7.57 23.45
CA LEU A 150 -7.70 7.54 22.14
C LEU A 150 -8.22 8.91 21.67
N ASN A 151 -8.17 9.95 22.52
CA ASN A 151 -8.82 11.22 22.21
C ASN A 151 -8.21 11.99 21.02
N ASP A 152 -6.98 11.65 20.59
CA ASP A 152 -6.27 12.27 19.47
C ASP A 152 -5.58 11.27 18.52
N ILE A 153 -6.06 10.03 18.50
CA ILE A 153 -5.48 8.95 17.69
C ILE A 153 -6.45 8.51 16.59
N ILE A 154 -5.97 8.56 15.35
CA ILE A 154 -6.63 7.91 14.22
C ILE A 154 -6.02 6.52 14.04
N ILE A 155 -6.87 5.50 14.00
CA ILE A 155 -6.46 4.12 13.76
C ILE A 155 -6.69 3.81 12.28
N LEU A 156 -5.61 3.52 11.56
CA LEU A 156 -5.66 3.09 10.18
C LEU A 156 -5.76 1.56 10.09
N LYS A 157 -6.88 1.06 9.59
CA LYS A 157 -6.99 -0.37 9.25
C LYS A 157 -6.02 -0.70 8.12
N THR A 158 -5.07 -1.59 8.38
CA THR A 158 -4.00 -1.91 7.41
C THR A 158 -4.36 -3.07 6.51
N HIS A 159 -5.16 -4.01 7.02
CA HIS A 159 -5.62 -5.18 6.29
C HIS A 159 -7.14 -5.20 6.18
N ASN A 160 -7.63 -5.07 4.95
CA ASN A 160 -9.01 -5.41 4.60
C ASN A 160 -8.99 -6.54 3.57
N TYR A 161 -9.19 -7.78 4.04
CA TYR A 161 -9.10 -8.99 3.22
C TYR A 161 -10.22 -9.11 2.17
N GLY A 162 -11.28 -8.31 2.28
CA GLY A 162 -12.36 -8.25 1.29
C GLY A 162 -12.05 -7.36 0.08
N LEU A 163 -10.99 -6.55 0.14
CA LEU A 163 -10.63 -5.59 -0.92
C LEU A 163 -9.43 -6.09 -1.74
N LYS A 164 -9.42 -5.76 -3.03
CA LYS A 164 -8.28 -6.01 -3.91
C LYS A 164 -7.13 -5.03 -3.63
N LEU A 165 -5.94 -5.25 -4.21
CA LEU A 165 -4.74 -4.43 -3.94
C LEU A 165 -5.00 -2.94 -4.20
N VAL A 166 -5.59 -2.59 -5.35
CA VAL A 166 -5.86 -1.20 -5.73
C VAL A 166 -6.87 -0.56 -4.78
N GLU A 167 -7.98 -1.25 -4.51
CA GLU A 167 -9.02 -0.80 -3.58
C GLU A 167 -8.48 -0.63 -2.16
N ARG A 168 -7.51 -1.44 -1.72
CA ARG A 168 -6.86 -1.27 -0.42
C ARG A 168 -6.04 0.01 -0.35
N ILE A 169 -5.41 0.44 -1.45
CA ILE A 169 -4.70 1.73 -1.52
C ILE A 169 -5.71 2.87 -1.39
N GLU A 170 -6.76 2.87 -2.20
CA GLU A 170 -7.85 3.85 -2.13
C GLU A 170 -8.46 3.93 -0.74
N ASN A 171 -8.79 2.78 -0.16
CA ASN A 171 -9.41 2.70 1.16
C ASN A 171 -8.52 3.32 2.25
N ARG A 172 -7.20 3.14 2.19
CA ARG A 172 -6.28 3.78 3.14
C ARG A 172 -6.25 5.29 2.98
N TYR A 173 -6.20 5.78 1.74
CA TYR A 173 -6.18 7.23 1.47
C TYR A 173 -7.46 7.87 2.01
N MET A 174 -8.61 7.31 1.63
CA MET A 174 -9.90 7.81 2.07
C MET A 174 -10.11 7.67 3.57
N SER A 175 -9.60 6.61 4.20
CA SER A 175 -9.69 6.46 5.67
C SER A 175 -8.95 7.56 6.40
N ILE A 176 -7.76 7.95 5.94
CA ILE A 176 -7.00 9.07 6.50
C ILE A 176 -7.75 10.39 6.28
N LEU A 177 -8.10 10.68 5.02
CA LEU A 177 -8.77 11.92 4.63
C LEU A 177 -10.09 12.13 5.41
N ASN A 178 -10.94 11.12 5.45
CA ASN A 178 -12.23 11.18 6.14
C ASN A 178 -12.06 11.35 7.66
N SER A 179 -11.09 10.64 8.26
CA SER A 179 -10.83 10.75 9.69
C SER A 179 -10.35 12.14 10.08
N LEU A 180 -9.45 12.72 9.29
CA LEU A 180 -8.94 14.08 9.51
C LEU A 180 -10.04 15.12 9.26
N ASN A 181 -10.87 14.94 8.23
CA ASN A 181 -11.98 15.84 7.95
C ASN A 181 -13.00 15.88 9.12
N ASN A 182 -13.30 14.72 9.71
CA ASN A 182 -14.17 14.64 10.89
C ASN A 182 -13.60 15.39 12.11
N ILE A 183 -12.28 15.41 12.29
CA ILE A 183 -11.64 16.20 13.35
C ILE A 183 -11.80 17.70 13.10
N ASN A 184 -11.72 18.11 11.84
CA ASN A 184 -11.92 19.51 11.44
C ASN A 184 -13.37 19.97 11.70
N LEU A 185 -14.35 19.12 11.36
CA LEU A 185 -15.78 19.41 11.53
C LEU A 185 -16.25 19.45 12.98
N LYS A 186 -15.67 18.64 13.88
CA LYS A 186 -16.04 18.65 15.31
C LYS A 186 -15.64 19.92 16.06
N LYS A 187 -14.95 20.86 15.41
CA LYS A 187 -14.43 22.10 16.02
C LYS A 187 -14.85 23.38 15.29
N THR A 188 -15.64 23.26 14.22
CA THR A 188 -16.42 24.35 13.62
C THR A 188 -17.81 24.37 14.23
#